data_AF-A0A497KB96-F1
#
_entry.id   AF-A0A497KB96-F1
#
_cell.length_a   1.000
_cell.length_b   1.000
_cell.length_c   1.000
_cell.angle_alpha   90.00
_cell.angle_beta   90.00
_cell.angle_gamma   90.00
#
_symmetry.space_group_name_H-M   'P 1'
#
loop_
_entity.id
_entity.type
_entity.pdbx_description
1 polymer ?
#
loop_
_entity_poly.entity_id
_entity_poly.type
_entity_poly.pdbx_seq_one_letter_code
_entity_poly.pdbx_strand_id
1 'polypeptide(L)'
;MEDEKLQIGNITLLFKFRKNCEETGKEIKKVIEKYKASVLYALITCFGSAPKKFEVIVKRSSQPWYGRFRIMGNRIVLNAQVFEELKEEVLLTAERNRLPKEEFLENAYNEWMFTFLHELAHWLTPDESKADNYASEWLNAT
;
A
#
# COMPACT_ATOMS: atom_id res chain seq x y z
N MET A 1 17.07 15.13 1.59
CA MET A 1 15.70 14.63 1.80
C MET A 1 15.80 13.51 2.81
N GLU A 2 15.22 13.70 3.99
CA GLU A 2 15.31 12.76 5.12
C GLU A 2 14.35 11.58 4.88
N ASP A 3 14.78 10.36 5.20
CA ASP A 3 13.94 9.17 5.10
C ASP A 3 12.83 9.24 6.16
N GLU A 4 11.57 9.10 5.75
CA GLU A 4 10.45 9.03 6.70
C GLU A 4 10.34 7.62 7.31
N LYS A 5 9.94 7.53 8.58
CA LYS A 5 9.81 6.25 9.29
C LYS A 5 8.39 6.04 9.79
N LEU A 6 7.94 4.80 9.76
CA LEU A 6 6.70 4.35 10.40
C LEU A 6 6.99 3.07 11.17
N GLN A 7 6.80 3.10 12.49
CA GLN A 7 6.91 1.93 13.35
C GLN A 7 5.54 1.28 13.50
N ILE A 8 5.45 -0.02 13.22
CA ILE A 8 4.24 -0.81 13.35
C ILE A 8 4.59 -2.07 14.14
N GLY A 9 4.20 -2.12 15.41
CA GLY A 9 4.60 -3.20 16.31
C GLY A 9 6.13 -3.29 16.41
N ASN A 10 6.69 -4.44 16.07
CA ASN A 10 8.13 -4.72 16.00
C ASN A 10 8.73 -4.49 14.60
N ILE A 11 7.95 -4.05 13.63
CA ILE A 11 8.38 -3.80 12.26
C ILE A 11 8.58 -2.30 12.04
N THR A 12 9.68 -1.94 11.37
CA THR A 12 9.92 -0.56 10.91
C THR A 12 9.81 -0.48 9.40
N LEU A 13 9.00 0.44 8.89
CA LEU A 13 8.96 0.82 7.48
C LEU A 13 9.77 2.11 7.29
N LEU A 14 10.76 2.07 6.39
CA LEU A 14 11.62 3.19 6.03
C LEU A 14 11.23 3.70 4.64
N PHE A 15 10.49 4.80 4.59
CA PHE A 15 9.99 5.40 3.36
C PHE A 15 11.06 6.24 2.67
N LYS A 16 11.31 5.91 1.40
CA LYS A 16 12.26 6.57 0.51
C LYS A 16 11.52 7.08 -0.72
N PHE A 17 11.30 8.39 -0.79
CA PHE A 17 10.61 9.03 -1.91
C PHE A 17 11.59 9.38 -3.03
N ARG A 18 11.31 8.96 -4.27
CA ARG A 18 12.19 9.15 -5.44
C ARG A 18 11.41 9.72 -6.62
N LYS A 19 12.09 10.50 -7.49
CA LYS A 19 11.50 11.01 -8.74
C LYS A 19 10.21 11.84 -8.53
N ASN A 20 10.29 12.86 -7.69
CA ASN A 20 9.23 13.86 -7.49
C ASN A 20 7.88 13.25 -7.05
N CYS A 21 7.90 12.34 -6.09
CA CYS A 21 6.69 11.71 -5.53
C CYS A 21 6.58 11.91 -4.01
N GLU A 22 7.19 12.96 -3.46
CA GLU A 22 7.24 13.18 -2.00
C GLU A 22 5.84 13.36 -1.40
N GLU A 23 4.99 14.17 -2.02
CA GLU A 23 3.62 14.40 -1.56
C GLU A 23 2.79 13.11 -1.55
N THR A 24 2.75 12.40 -2.69
CA THR A 24 2.07 11.10 -2.82
C THR A 24 2.63 10.06 -1.86
N GLY A 25 3.95 10.04 -1.66
CA GLY A 25 4.61 9.13 -0.74
C GLY A 25 4.23 9.38 0.72
N LYS A 26 4.10 10.65 1.11
CA LYS A 26 3.58 11.04 2.43
C LYS A 26 2.12 10.63 2.61
N GLU A 27 1.31 10.74 1.56
CA GLU A 27 -0.08 10.31 1.58
C GLU A 27 -0.20 8.78 1.74
N ILE A 28 0.53 8.00 0.93
CA ILE A 28 0.62 6.54 1.05
C ILE A 28 1.04 6.13 2.46
N LYS A 29 2.03 6.80 3.06
CA LYS A 29 2.46 6.53 4.43
C LYS A 29 1.31 6.71 5.43
N LYS A 30 0.52 7.79 5.30
CA LYS A 30 -0.67 8.02 6.15
C LYS A 30 -1.72 6.94 5.98
N VAL A 31 -1.94 6.47 4.75
CA VAL A 31 -2.84 5.34 4.47
C VAL A 31 -2.33 4.08 5.16
N ILE A 32 -1.06 3.71 4.98
CA ILE A 32 -0.46 2.55 5.68
C ILE A 32 -0.55 2.68 7.20
N GLU A 33 -0.36 3.87 7.75
CA GLU A 33 -0.51 4.14 9.19
C GLU A 33 -1.95 3.94 9.68
N LYS A 34 -2.94 4.33 8.86
CA LYS A 34 -4.35 4.07 9.15
C LYS A 34 -4.65 2.56 9.21
N TYR A 35 -4.12 1.79 8.26
CA TYR A 35 -4.32 0.33 8.18
C TYR A 35 -3.22 -0.48 8.88
N LYS A 36 -2.53 0.12 9.86
CA LYS A 36 -1.30 -0.47 10.43
C LYS A 36 -1.49 -1.85 11.04
N ALA A 37 -2.67 -2.19 11.58
CA ALA A 37 -2.93 -3.53 12.11
C ALA A 37 -3.04 -4.59 11.00
N SER A 38 -3.77 -4.31 9.92
CA SER A 38 -3.82 -5.15 8.72
C SER A 38 -2.43 -5.36 8.12
N VAL A 39 -1.65 -4.28 8.00
CA VAL A 39 -0.28 -4.34 7.47
C VAL A 39 0.65 -5.12 8.41
N LEU A 40 0.53 -4.96 9.73
CA LEU A 40 1.30 -5.74 10.69
C LEU A 40 1.00 -7.24 10.58
N TYR A 41 -0.28 -7.59 10.53
CA TYR A 41 -0.72 -8.98 10.44
C TYR A 41 -0.22 -9.64 9.15
N ALA A 42 -0.37 -8.97 8.00
CA ALA A 42 0.16 -9.43 6.72
C ALA A 42 1.68 -9.62 6.76
N LEU A 43 2.43 -8.64 7.26
CA LEU A 43 3.90 -8.71 7.31
C LEU A 43 4.40 -9.81 8.25
N ILE A 44 3.78 -10.00 9.42
CA ILE A 44 4.13 -11.10 10.33
C ILE A 44 3.82 -12.45 9.70
N THR A 45 2.70 -12.58 8.99
CA THR A 45 2.32 -13.80 8.29
C THR A 45 3.32 -14.15 7.19
N CYS A 46 3.75 -13.17 6.39
CA CYS A 46 4.70 -13.39 5.31
C CYS A 46 6.15 -13.58 5.77
N PHE A 47 6.55 -12.93 6.87
CA PHE A 47 7.97 -12.74 7.19
C PHE A 47 8.38 -13.08 8.63
N GLY A 48 7.44 -13.54 9.45
CA GLY A 48 7.62 -13.86 10.87
C GLY A 48 7.55 -12.65 11.81
N SER A 49 7.55 -12.94 13.12
CA SER A 49 7.42 -11.94 14.20
C SER A 49 8.74 -11.47 14.81
N ALA A 50 9.87 -11.68 14.14
CA ALA A 50 11.14 -11.09 14.57
C ALA A 50 11.18 -9.60 14.19
N PRO A 51 11.84 -8.72 14.99
CA PRO A 51 12.02 -7.32 14.61
C PRO A 51 12.64 -7.20 13.22
N LYS A 52 12.00 -6.43 12.34
CA LYS A 52 12.39 -6.35 10.93
C LYS A 52 12.28 -4.93 10.41
N LYS A 53 13.13 -4.60 9.44
CA LYS A 53 13.11 -3.30 8.75
C LYS A 53 12.85 -3.52 7.28
N PHE A 54 11.86 -2.82 6.73
CA PHE A 54 11.58 -2.80 5.30
C PHE A 54 11.89 -1.43 4.72
N GLU A 55 12.54 -1.38 3.57
CA GLU A 55 12.67 -0.16 2.77
C GLU A 55 11.47 -0.05 1.85
N VAL A 56 10.62 0.96 2.07
CA VAL A 56 9.48 1.28 1.21
C VAL A 56 9.89 2.36 0.23
N ILE A 57 10.15 1.97 -1.01
CA ILE A 57 10.59 2.87 -2.07
C ILE A 57 9.37 3.30 -2.87
N VAL A 58 8.93 4.54 -2.67
CA VAL A 58 7.89 5.15 -3.51
C VAL A 58 8.58 5.86 -4.67
N LYS A 59 8.16 5.57 -5.90
CA LYS A 59 8.71 6.20 -7.10
C LYS A 59 7.63 6.41 -8.16
N ARG A 60 7.82 7.37 -9.05
CA ARG A 60 7.11 7.40 -10.35
C ARG A 60 7.82 6.53 -11.37
N SER A 61 7.06 5.74 -12.12
CA SER A 61 7.53 4.99 -13.30
C SER A 61 7.00 5.64 -14.57
N SER A 62 7.75 5.59 -15.67
CA SER A 62 7.23 5.96 -17.00
C SER A 62 6.27 4.89 -17.57
N GLN A 63 6.24 3.70 -16.95
CA GLN A 63 5.31 2.62 -17.26
C GLN A 63 4.51 2.30 -15.98
N PRO A 64 3.24 2.75 -15.88
CA PRO A 64 2.43 2.62 -14.66
C PRO A 64 2.20 1.16 -14.27
N TRP A 65 2.04 0.29 -15.27
CA TRP A 65 1.61 -1.11 -15.12
C TRP A 65 2.74 -2.08 -14.73
N TYR A 66 4.01 -1.73 -14.98
CA TYR A 66 5.15 -2.63 -14.75
C TYR A 66 5.68 -2.48 -13.31
N GLY A 67 5.37 -3.44 -12.44
CA GLY A 67 5.80 -3.43 -11.04
C GLY A 67 5.04 -2.42 -10.17
N ARG A 68 3.70 -2.44 -10.27
CA ARG A 68 2.77 -1.63 -9.46
C ARG A 68 3.13 -1.68 -7.98
N PHE A 69 3.37 -2.90 -7.52
CA PHE A 69 3.97 -3.25 -6.26
C PHE A 69 5.02 -4.33 -6.53
N ARG A 70 6.12 -4.32 -5.79
CA ARG A 70 7.08 -5.42 -5.84
C ARG A 70 7.76 -5.58 -4.49
N ILE A 71 7.81 -6.82 -4.02
CA ILE A 71 8.52 -7.18 -2.80
C ILE A 71 9.75 -8.01 -3.17
N MET A 72 10.93 -7.52 -2.78
CA MET A 72 12.20 -8.21 -3.00
C MET A 72 12.97 -8.25 -1.68
N GLY A 73 12.82 -9.34 -0.94
CA GLY A 73 13.36 -9.45 0.41
C GLY A 73 12.78 -8.37 1.32
N ASN A 74 13.64 -7.52 1.87
CA ASN A 74 13.23 -6.43 2.77
C ASN A 74 12.89 -5.12 2.03
N ARG A 75 12.64 -5.16 0.71
CA ARG A 75 12.31 -3.98 -0.09
C ARG A 75 10.91 -4.08 -0.64
N ILE A 76 10.12 -3.04 -0.45
CA ILE A 76 8.78 -2.86 -1.00
C ILE A 76 8.87 -1.68 -1.97
N VAL A 77 8.56 -1.89 -3.23
CA VAL A 77 8.56 -0.84 -4.25
C VAL A 77 7.11 -0.50 -4.57
N LEU A 78 6.75 0.77 -4.44
CA LEU A 78 5.40 1.30 -4.70
C LEU A 78 5.48 2.30 -5.84
N ASN A 79 4.62 2.14 -6.86
CA ASN A 79 4.47 3.15 -7.90
C ASN A 79 3.45 4.22 -7.47
N ALA A 80 3.90 5.46 -7.29
CA ALA A 80 3.04 6.58 -6.89
C ALA A 80 1.87 6.80 -7.86
N GLN A 81 2.08 6.54 -9.15
CA GLN A 81 1.05 6.73 -10.17
C GLN A 81 -0.15 5.80 -9.97
N VAL A 82 0.06 4.58 -9.46
CA VAL A 82 -1.04 3.63 -9.19
C VAL A 82 -1.96 4.15 -8.08
N PHE A 83 -1.38 4.76 -7.05
CA PHE A 83 -2.15 5.40 -5.99
C PHE A 83 -2.96 6.59 -6.50
N GLU A 84 -2.33 7.43 -7.35
CA GLU A 84 -2.96 8.61 -7.92
C GLU A 84 -4.11 8.27 -8.87
N GLU A 85 -3.92 7.28 -9.75
CA GLU A 85 -4.95 6.83 -10.70
C GLU A 85 -6.18 6.28 -9.98
N LEU A 86 -5.99 5.41 -8.97
CA LEU A 86 -7.10 4.89 -8.16
C LEU A 86 -7.83 6.01 -7.42
N LYS A 87 -7.09 6.93 -6.81
CA LYS A 87 -7.68 8.09 -6.13
C LYS A 87 -8.45 8.99 -7.09
N GLU A 88 -7.91 9.27 -8.26
CA GLU A 88 -8.54 10.12 -9.28
C GLU A 88 -9.83 9.49 -9.80
N GLU A 89 -9.81 8.19 -10.15
CA GLU A 89 -10.99 7.47 -10.66
C GLU A 89 -12.17 7.53 -9.70
N VAL A 90 -11.90 7.30 -8.42
CA VAL A 90 -12.94 7.31 -7.37
C VAL A 90 -13.46 8.73 -7.12
N LEU A 91 -12.60 9.74 -7.12
CA LEU A 91 -13.01 11.15 -6.95
C LEU A 91 -13.80 11.68 -8.17
N LEU A 92 -13.45 11.28 -9.39
CA LEU A 92 -14.22 11.59 -10.59
C LEU A 92 -15.62 10.97 -10.53
N THR A 93 -15.73 9.75 -10.00
CA THR A 93 -17.01 9.08 -9.81
C THR A 93 -17.88 9.83 -8.79
N ALA A 94 -17.31 10.25 -7.66
CA ALA A 94 -18.03 11.06 -6.66
C ALA A 94 -18.56 12.37 -7.28
N GLU A 95 -17.72 13.05 -8.06
CA GLU A 95 -18.07 14.32 -8.71
C GLU A 95 -19.20 14.17 -9.73
N ARG A 96 -19.13 13.16 -10.61
CA ARG A 96 -20.17 12.87 -11.60
C ARG A 96 -21.53 12.61 -10.95
N ASN A 97 -21.53 12.00 -9.78
CA ASN A 97 -22.75 11.64 -9.06
C ASN A 97 -23.17 12.67 -8.00
N ARG A 98 -22.44 13.79 -7.85
CA ARG A 98 -22.66 14.83 -6.82
C ARG A 98 -22.68 14.25 -5.40
N LEU A 99 -21.82 13.27 -5.13
CA LEU A 99 -21.71 12.61 -3.84
C LEU A 99 -20.58 13.22 -3.00
N PRO A 100 -20.61 13.08 -1.66
CA PRO A 100 -19.57 13.59 -0.77
C PRO A 100 -18.20 12.96 -1.07
N LYS A 101 -17.18 13.77 -1.39
CA LYS A 101 -15.86 13.27 -1.78
C LYS A 101 -15.12 12.51 -0.66
N GLU A 102 -15.44 12.77 0.60
CA GLU A 102 -14.76 12.16 1.76
C GLU A 102 -15.03 10.65 1.90
N GLU A 103 -16.28 10.22 1.74
CA GLU A 103 -16.65 8.79 1.78
C GLU A 103 -16.05 8.03 0.60
N PHE A 104 -15.92 8.68 -0.55
CA PHE A 104 -15.31 8.10 -1.75
C PHE A 104 -13.79 8.00 -1.61
N LEU A 105 -13.14 9.01 -1.02
CA LEU A 105 -11.71 8.96 -0.76
C LEU A 105 -11.34 7.78 0.17
N GLU A 106 -12.20 7.47 1.13
CA GLU A 106 -12.03 6.31 1.99
C GLU A 106 -12.10 4.98 1.23
N ASN A 107 -13.02 4.87 0.27
CA ASN A 107 -13.11 3.70 -0.60
C ASN A 107 -11.85 3.56 -1.46
N ALA A 108 -11.33 4.65 -2.02
CA ALA A 108 -10.08 4.63 -2.79
C ALA A 108 -8.90 4.13 -1.96
N TYR A 109 -8.82 4.54 -0.68
CA TYR A 109 -7.77 4.06 0.22
C TYR A 109 -7.93 2.59 0.58
N ASN A 110 -9.16 2.12 0.78
CA ASN A 110 -9.44 0.69 1.00
C ASN A 110 -9.04 -0.15 -0.22
N GLU A 111 -9.44 0.25 -1.43
CA GLU A 111 -9.08 -0.45 -2.68
C GLU A 111 -7.57 -0.48 -2.91
N TRP A 112 -6.89 0.64 -2.67
CA TRP A 112 -5.43 0.69 -2.76
C TRP A 112 -4.76 -0.19 -1.71
N MET A 113 -5.26 -0.17 -0.47
CA MET A 113 -4.74 -1.03 0.61
C MET A 113 -4.96 -2.51 0.31
N PHE A 114 -6.12 -2.89 -0.22
CA PHE A 114 -6.38 -4.24 -0.71
C PHE A 114 -5.33 -4.66 -1.74
N THR A 115 -5.07 -3.81 -2.74
CA THR A 115 -4.06 -4.08 -3.77
C THR A 115 -2.65 -4.24 -3.17
N PHE A 116 -2.30 -3.41 -2.20
CA PHE A 116 -1.04 -3.53 -1.47
C PHE A 116 -0.93 -4.86 -0.70
N LEU A 117 -1.99 -5.28 -0.02
CA LEU A 117 -2.06 -6.54 0.72
C LEU A 117 -2.07 -7.77 -0.22
N HIS A 118 -2.72 -7.66 -1.38
CA HIS A 118 -2.71 -8.68 -2.44
C HIS A 118 -1.29 -8.99 -2.90
N GLU A 119 -0.50 -7.93 -3.13
CA GLU A 119 0.88 -8.05 -3.58
C GLU A 119 1.79 -8.61 -2.47
N LEU A 120 1.46 -8.37 -1.20
CA LEU A 120 2.07 -9.07 -0.07
C LEU A 120 1.71 -10.55 -0.03
N ALA A 121 0.46 -10.90 -0.33
CA ALA A 121 -0.03 -12.28 -0.33
C ALA A 121 0.64 -13.14 -1.39
N HIS A 122 1.13 -12.55 -2.49
CA HIS A 122 1.95 -13.25 -3.47
C HIS A 122 3.28 -13.79 -2.92
N TRP A 123 3.70 -13.38 -1.72
CA TRP A 123 4.80 -14.03 -1.02
C TRP A 123 4.45 -15.45 -0.54
N LEU A 124 3.17 -15.69 -0.22
CA LEU A 124 2.67 -16.97 0.28
C LEU A 124 2.17 -17.88 -0.85
N THR A 125 1.63 -17.28 -1.91
CA THR A 125 0.94 -18.03 -2.96
C THR A 125 1.03 -17.33 -4.34
N PRO A 126 1.36 -18.06 -5.42
CA PRO A 126 1.25 -17.53 -6.78
C PRO A 126 -0.19 -17.57 -7.33
N ASP A 127 -1.12 -18.24 -6.63
CA ASP A 127 -2.53 -18.35 -7.01
C ASP A 127 -3.27 -17.04 -6.67
N GLU A 128 -3.80 -16.38 -7.70
CA GLU A 128 -4.51 -15.09 -7.60
C GLU A 128 -5.69 -15.15 -6.62
N SER A 129 -6.55 -16.17 -6.72
CA SER A 129 -7.72 -16.29 -5.85
C SER A 129 -7.33 -16.49 -4.39
N LYS A 130 -6.23 -17.20 -4.12
CA LYS A 130 -5.70 -17.31 -2.75
C LYS A 130 -5.08 -15.99 -2.26
N ALA A 131 -4.41 -15.24 -3.13
CA ALA A 131 -3.88 -13.93 -2.79
C ALA A 131 -5.01 -12.94 -2.43
N ASP A 132 -6.10 -12.95 -3.21
CA ASP A 132 -7.31 -12.16 -2.95
C ASP A 132 -7.92 -12.51 -1.58
N ASN A 133 -8.01 -13.82 -1.27
CA ASN A 133 -8.55 -14.28 0.01
C ASN A 133 -7.70 -13.82 1.20
N TYR A 134 -6.37 -13.93 1.11
CA TYR A 134 -5.47 -13.42 2.15
C TYR A 134 -5.59 -11.90 2.30
N ALA A 135 -5.58 -11.15 1.20
CA ALA A 135 -5.71 -9.70 1.23
C ALA A 135 -7.02 -9.26 1.89
N SER A 136 -8.13 -9.93 1.54
CA SER A 136 -9.44 -9.71 2.15
C SER A 136 -9.44 -10.02 3.64
N GLU A 137 -8.90 -11.18 4.05
CA GLU A 137 -8.80 -11.57 5.46
C GLU A 137 -8.00 -10.53 6.26
N TRP A 138 -6.85 -10.11 5.74
CA TRP A 138 -5.97 -9.16 6.42
C TRP A 138 -6.56 -7.76 6.52
N LEU A 139 -7.27 -7.31 5.47
CA LEU A 139 -7.95 -6.02 5.48
C LEU A 139 -9.06 -5.99 6.55
N ASN A 140 -9.74 -7.11 6.77
CA ASN A 140 -10.83 -7.24 7.75
C ASN A 140 -10.38 -7.67 9.15
N ALA A 141 -9.08 -7.93 9.37
CA ALA A 141 -8.54 -8.36 10.67
C ALA A 141 -8.44 -7.22 11.72
N THR A 142 -8.92 -6.02 11.39
CA THR A 142 -8.94 -4.80 12.23
C THR A 142 -10.18 -4.66 13.08
#